data_AF-Q6JEE5-F1
#
_entry.id   AF-Q6JEE5-F1
#
_cell.length_a   1.000
_cell.length_b   1.000
_cell.length_c   1.000
_cell.angle_alpha   90.00
_cell.angle_beta   90.00
_cell.angle_gamma   90.00
#
_symmetry.space_group_name_H-M   'P 1'
#
loop_
_entity.id
_entity.type
_entity.pdbx_description
1 polymer ?
#
loop_
_entity_poly.entity_id
_entity_poly.type
_entity_poly.pdbx_seq_one_letter_code
_entity_poly.pdbx_strand_id
1 'polypeptide(L)'
;AEPLDDETAAAIEAGTINPRDDFKQRARLMADDYGWDVTDARKIWCFGPDGSGANLVIDQTKAVQYLSEIKDSVVAAFQWATKEGPIFGENLRQIRFNILDVTLHPDSIHRGAGQIMPTMRRATFAALLLAEPRIQEPVFLVEIQCPENAIGGIYSVLNKKRGQVVSEEQRPGTPLFTVKAYLPVNESF
;
A
#
# COMPACT_ATOMS: atom_id res chain seq x y z
N ALA A 1 -7.86 9.84 -6.14
CA ALA A 1 -7.22 8.78 -5.34
C ALA A 1 -7.60 9.02 -3.90
N GLU A 2 -7.77 7.97 -3.11
CA GLU A 2 -8.12 8.07 -1.70
C GLU A 2 -7.26 7.10 -0.88
N PRO A 3 -7.02 7.38 0.41
CA PRO A 3 -6.23 6.50 1.25
C PRO A 3 -6.91 5.15 1.44
N LEU A 4 -6.10 4.10 1.50
CA LEU A 4 -6.52 2.76 1.90
C LEU A 4 -6.27 2.57 3.40
N ASP A 5 -7.22 1.96 4.11
CA ASP A 5 -7.08 1.72 5.55
C ASP A 5 -5.85 0.85 5.88
N ASP A 6 -5.22 1.14 7.01
CA ASP A 6 -4.00 0.45 7.46
C ASP A 6 -4.21 -1.06 7.60
N GLU A 7 -5.33 -1.47 8.17
CA GLU A 7 -5.71 -2.87 8.35
C GLU A 7 -5.88 -3.59 7.02
N THR A 8 -6.53 -2.94 6.04
CA THR A 8 -6.73 -3.51 4.71
C THR A 8 -5.40 -3.67 3.98
N ALA A 9 -4.53 -2.66 4.05
CA ALA A 9 -3.22 -2.72 3.43
C ALA A 9 -2.32 -3.80 4.04
N ALA A 10 -2.30 -3.90 5.38
CA ALA A 10 -1.58 -4.96 6.08
C ALA A 10 -2.12 -6.34 5.71
N ALA A 11 -3.43 -6.50 5.56
CA ALA A 11 -4.06 -7.76 5.14
C ALA A 11 -3.70 -8.16 3.70
N ILE A 12 -3.53 -7.20 2.79
CA ILE A 12 -3.03 -7.44 1.43
C ILE A 12 -1.58 -7.91 1.49
N GLU A 13 -0.73 -7.21 2.24
CA GLU A 13 0.71 -7.53 2.38
C GLU A 13 0.93 -8.88 3.08
N ALA A 14 0.07 -9.24 4.04
CA ALA A 14 0.06 -10.55 4.69
C ALA A 14 -0.52 -11.67 3.80
N GLY A 15 -1.12 -11.33 2.66
CA GLY A 15 -1.71 -12.28 1.72
C GLY A 15 -3.09 -12.81 2.13
N THR A 16 -3.73 -12.21 3.15
CA THR A 16 -5.11 -12.53 3.56
C THR A 16 -6.11 -12.03 2.51
N ILE A 17 -5.86 -10.85 1.93
CA ILE A 17 -6.57 -10.37 0.74
C ILE A 17 -5.69 -10.65 -0.47
N ASN A 18 -5.93 -11.74 -1.18
CA ASN A 18 -5.08 -12.12 -2.31
C ASN A 18 -5.69 -11.71 -3.67
N PRO A 19 -4.88 -11.16 -4.59
CA PRO A 19 -5.29 -10.92 -5.98
C PRO A 19 -5.79 -12.18 -6.71
N ARG A 20 -5.26 -13.36 -6.34
CA ARG A 20 -5.55 -14.65 -7.00
C ARG A 20 -6.81 -15.34 -6.49
N ASP A 21 -7.35 -14.89 -5.36
CA ASP A 21 -8.57 -15.47 -4.80
C ASP A 21 -9.78 -15.19 -5.70
N ASP A 22 -10.83 -16.01 -5.56
CA ASP A 22 -12.11 -15.74 -6.21
C ASP A 22 -12.61 -14.35 -5.78
N PHE A 23 -12.89 -13.50 -6.76
CA PHE A 23 -13.22 -12.09 -6.52
C PHE A 23 -14.50 -11.92 -5.68
N LYS A 24 -15.45 -12.87 -5.70
CA LYS A 24 -16.66 -12.81 -4.87
C LYS A 24 -16.35 -13.15 -3.42
N GLN A 25 -15.50 -14.16 -3.19
CA GLN A 25 -15.05 -14.52 -1.85
C GLN A 25 -14.21 -13.40 -1.24
N ARG A 26 -13.23 -12.89 -1.99
CA ARG A 26 -12.43 -11.73 -1.59
C ARG A 26 -13.31 -10.52 -1.30
N ALA A 27 -14.28 -10.21 -2.15
CA ALA A 27 -15.17 -9.08 -1.91
C ALA A 27 -16.04 -9.24 -0.66
N ARG A 28 -16.43 -10.48 -0.33
CA ARG A 28 -17.18 -10.76 0.90
C ARG A 28 -16.30 -10.58 2.14
N LEU A 29 -15.08 -11.11 2.11
CA LEU A 29 -14.08 -10.93 3.15
C LEU A 29 -13.81 -9.44 3.41
N MET A 30 -13.54 -8.67 2.34
CA MET A 30 -13.31 -7.23 2.44
C MET A 30 -14.49 -6.47 3.05
N ALA A 31 -15.72 -6.88 2.73
CA ALA A 31 -16.91 -6.23 3.27
C ALA A 31 -17.19 -6.57 4.73
N ASP A 32 -17.02 -7.84 5.11
CA ASP A 32 -17.33 -8.32 6.45
C ASP A 32 -16.28 -7.89 7.48
N ASP A 33 -14.99 -7.95 7.12
CA ASP A 33 -13.89 -7.76 8.07
C ASP A 33 -13.24 -6.36 7.97
N TYR A 34 -13.37 -5.69 6.82
CA TYR A 34 -12.69 -4.41 6.56
C TYR A 34 -13.64 -3.28 6.16
N GLY A 35 -14.97 -3.50 6.26
CA GLY A 35 -15.97 -2.44 6.05
C GLY A 35 -16.12 -1.95 4.61
N TRP A 36 -15.62 -2.70 3.62
CA TRP A 36 -15.73 -2.33 2.22
C TRP A 36 -17.14 -2.49 1.67
N ASP A 37 -17.50 -1.63 0.71
CA ASP A 37 -18.65 -1.90 -0.13
C ASP A 37 -18.37 -3.13 -1.03
N VAL A 38 -19.28 -4.11 -0.98
CA VAL A 38 -19.15 -5.38 -1.72
C VAL A 38 -19.08 -5.13 -3.23
N THR A 39 -19.74 -4.09 -3.74
CA THR A 39 -19.76 -3.80 -5.18
C THR A 39 -18.42 -3.25 -5.65
N ASP A 40 -17.79 -2.37 -4.87
CA ASP A 40 -16.45 -1.87 -5.13
C ASP A 40 -15.41 -3.00 -5.04
N ALA A 41 -15.48 -3.82 -3.99
CA ALA A 41 -14.53 -4.91 -3.77
C ALA A 41 -14.59 -5.98 -4.90
N ARG A 42 -15.75 -6.17 -5.53
CA ARG A 42 -15.90 -7.04 -6.73
C ARG A 42 -15.32 -6.43 -8.00
N LYS A 43 -15.20 -5.10 -8.05
CA LYS A 43 -14.73 -4.35 -9.22
C LYS A 43 -13.26 -3.93 -9.14
N ILE A 44 -12.50 -4.54 -8.23
CA ILE A 44 -11.04 -4.40 -8.21
C ILE A 44 -10.46 -4.99 -9.49
N TRP A 45 -9.75 -4.17 -10.25
CA TRP A 45 -9.09 -4.56 -11.49
C TRP A 45 -7.73 -5.18 -11.23
N CYS A 46 -6.94 -4.57 -10.35
CA CYS A 46 -5.63 -5.08 -9.98
C CYS A 46 -5.14 -4.49 -8.66
N PHE A 47 -4.13 -5.16 -8.12
CA PHE A 47 -3.30 -4.73 -7.01
C PHE A 47 -1.96 -4.26 -7.59
N GLY A 48 -1.24 -3.38 -6.90
CA GLY A 48 0.06 -2.88 -7.38
C GLY A 48 0.93 -2.33 -6.25
N PRO A 49 2.27 -2.28 -6.41
CA PRO A 49 3.03 -2.81 -7.55
C PRO A 49 3.12 -4.35 -7.57
N ASP A 50 3.71 -4.87 -8.65
CA ASP A 50 4.00 -6.30 -8.91
C ASP A 50 2.80 -7.26 -8.74
N GLY A 51 1.58 -6.74 -8.87
CA GLY A 51 0.34 -7.49 -8.79
C GLY A 51 -0.08 -7.90 -7.37
N SER A 52 0.65 -7.51 -6.32
CA SER A 52 0.34 -7.87 -4.92
C SER A 52 0.51 -6.73 -3.92
N GLY A 53 1.03 -5.57 -4.33
CA GLY A 53 1.18 -4.45 -3.42
C GLY A 53 -0.16 -3.85 -2.96
N ALA A 54 -0.13 -3.17 -1.81
CA ALA A 54 -1.28 -2.56 -1.15
C ALA A 54 -1.76 -1.26 -1.83
N ASN A 55 -1.92 -1.28 -3.15
CA ASN A 55 -2.59 -0.24 -3.92
C ASN A 55 -3.62 -0.87 -4.84
N LEU A 56 -4.77 -0.23 -5.02
CA LEU A 56 -5.92 -0.81 -5.72
C LEU A 56 -6.38 0.08 -6.86
N VAL A 57 -6.79 -0.53 -7.98
CA VAL A 57 -7.60 0.13 -9.01
C VAL A 57 -8.99 -0.47 -8.98
N ILE A 58 -10.01 0.39 -8.90
CA ILE A 58 -11.42 0.01 -8.87
C ILE A 58 -12.14 0.70 -10.01
N ASP A 59 -12.95 -0.07 -10.72
CA ASP A 59 -13.87 0.46 -11.72
C ASP A 59 -15.16 0.95 -11.07
N GLN A 60 -15.35 2.27 -11.07
CA GLN A 60 -16.58 2.93 -10.64
C GLN A 60 -17.34 3.57 -11.80
N THR A 61 -16.96 3.23 -13.04
CA THR A 61 -17.61 3.76 -14.24
C THR A 61 -19.02 3.23 -14.41
N LYS A 62 -19.81 3.91 -15.25
CA LYS A 62 -21.20 3.53 -15.56
C LYS A 62 -21.40 3.46 -17.06
N ALA A 63 -21.74 2.27 -17.56
CA ALA A 63 -22.12 2.02 -18.95
C ALA A 63 -21.08 2.49 -20.01
N VAL A 64 -19.78 2.36 -19.71
CA VAL A 64 -18.71 2.65 -20.68
C VAL A 64 -18.58 1.51 -21.67
N GLN A 65 -18.74 1.83 -22.96
CA GLN A 65 -18.53 0.87 -24.04
C GLN A 65 -17.05 0.51 -24.18
N TYR A 66 -16.76 -0.75 -24.49
CA TYR A 66 -15.41 -1.27 -24.74
C TYR A 66 -14.43 -1.20 -23.56
N LEU A 67 -14.90 -0.90 -22.35
CA LEU A 67 -14.06 -0.73 -21.16
C LEU A 67 -13.17 -1.95 -20.87
N SER A 68 -13.71 -3.15 -21.06
CA SER A 68 -12.96 -4.40 -20.85
C SER A 68 -11.75 -4.55 -21.76
N GLU A 69 -11.76 -3.93 -22.94
CA GLU A 69 -10.68 -4.05 -23.93
C GLU A 69 -9.44 -3.23 -23.55
N ILE A 70 -9.58 -2.22 -22.69
CA ILE A 70 -8.44 -1.41 -22.23
C ILE A 70 -7.90 -1.88 -20.87
N LYS A 71 -8.57 -2.85 -20.23
CA LYS A 71 -8.26 -3.28 -18.86
C LYS A 71 -6.79 -3.68 -18.70
N ASP A 72 -6.26 -4.51 -19.59
CA ASP A 72 -4.87 -4.98 -19.51
C ASP A 72 -3.87 -3.83 -19.64
N SER A 73 -4.17 -2.84 -20.49
CA SER A 73 -3.32 -1.65 -20.64
C SER A 73 -3.37 -0.77 -19.38
N VAL A 74 -4.53 -0.63 -18.76
CA VAL A 74 -4.69 0.10 -17.49
C VAL A 74 -3.93 -0.61 -16.37
N VAL A 75 -4.08 -1.93 -16.24
CA VAL A 75 -3.37 -2.74 -15.23
C VAL A 75 -1.86 -2.62 -15.42
N ALA A 76 -1.35 -2.76 -16.64
CA ALA A 76 0.08 -2.64 -16.93
C ALA A 76 0.63 -1.24 -16.58
N ALA A 77 -0.09 -0.19 -16.95
CA ALA A 77 0.28 1.18 -16.60
C ALA A 77 0.26 1.41 -15.08
N PHE A 78 -0.71 0.82 -14.39
CA PHE A 78 -0.83 0.93 -12.95
C PHE A 78 0.37 0.30 -12.23
N GLN A 79 0.81 -0.90 -12.65
CA GLN A 79 1.99 -1.54 -12.05
C GLN A 79 3.20 -0.63 -12.06
N TRP A 80 3.46 0.01 -13.20
CA TRP A 80 4.58 0.94 -13.32
C TRP A 80 4.36 2.23 -12.52
N ALA A 81 3.16 2.79 -12.53
CA ALA A 81 2.83 3.98 -11.76
C ALA A 81 2.99 3.77 -10.24
N THR A 82 2.65 2.58 -9.74
CA THR A 82 2.80 2.23 -8.33
C THR A 82 4.21 1.82 -7.94
N LYS A 83 5.04 1.43 -8.91
CA LYS A 83 6.45 1.08 -8.66
C LYS A 83 7.35 2.31 -8.63
N GLU A 84 7.09 3.27 -9.50
CA GLU A 84 7.82 4.54 -9.55
C GLU A 84 6.83 5.69 -9.38
N GLY A 85 6.60 6.09 -8.14
CA GLY A 85 5.67 7.15 -7.78
C GLY A 85 6.13 8.55 -8.25
N PRO A 86 5.21 9.51 -8.39
CA PRO A 86 5.49 10.82 -9.00
C PRO A 86 6.29 11.79 -8.12
N ILE A 87 6.49 11.49 -6.83
CA ILE A 87 7.12 12.43 -5.89
C ILE A 87 8.65 12.31 -5.94
N PHE A 88 9.18 11.10 -5.79
CA PHE A 88 10.63 10.83 -5.77
C PHE A 88 11.00 9.47 -6.37
N GLY A 89 10.10 8.85 -7.15
CA GLY A 89 10.40 7.61 -7.88
C GLY A 89 10.34 6.33 -7.05
N GLU A 90 9.88 6.39 -5.79
CA GLU A 90 9.72 5.23 -4.92
C GLU A 90 8.34 4.57 -5.04
N ASN A 91 8.24 3.36 -4.52
CA ASN A 91 7.00 2.59 -4.50
C ASN A 91 5.87 3.34 -3.77
N LEU A 92 4.67 3.29 -4.35
CA LEU A 92 3.44 3.73 -3.71
C LEU A 92 2.94 2.66 -2.73
N ARG A 93 2.24 3.09 -1.67
CA ARG A 93 1.61 2.22 -0.68
C ARG A 93 0.32 2.85 -0.19
N GLN A 94 -0.67 2.02 0.14
CA GLN A 94 -1.92 2.42 0.80
C GLN A 94 -2.79 3.40 0.00
N ILE A 95 -2.91 3.19 -1.32
CA ILE A 95 -3.73 4.08 -2.15
C ILE A 95 -4.77 3.30 -2.95
N ARG A 96 -6.00 3.80 -2.89
CA ARG A 96 -7.14 3.36 -3.70
C ARG A 96 -7.38 4.34 -4.84
N PHE A 97 -7.39 3.84 -6.07
CA PHE A 97 -7.66 4.59 -7.29
C PHE A 97 -9.00 4.17 -7.88
N ASN A 98 -9.95 5.10 -7.92
CA ASN A 98 -11.26 4.90 -8.53
C ASN A 98 -11.27 5.47 -9.95
N ILE A 99 -11.57 4.63 -10.94
CA ILE A 99 -11.84 5.08 -12.31
C ILE A 99 -13.28 5.55 -12.36
N LEU A 100 -13.47 6.87 -12.47
CA LEU A 100 -14.80 7.49 -12.40
C LEU A 100 -15.51 7.49 -13.76
N ASP A 101 -14.77 7.79 -14.83
CA ASP A 101 -15.30 7.85 -16.18
C ASP A 101 -14.19 7.57 -17.21
N VAL A 102 -14.58 7.08 -18.40
CA VAL A 102 -13.69 6.78 -19.51
C VAL A 102 -14.42 7.03 -20.83
N THR A 103 -13.80 7.82 -21.72
CA THR A 103 -14.26 8.00 -23.10
C THR A 103 -13.32 7.30 -24.07
N LEU A 104 -13.84 6.36 -24.85
CA LEU A 104 -13.05 5.55 -25.79
C LEU A 104 -13.46 5.80 -27.24
N HIS A 105 -12.48 5.78 -28.13
CA HIS A 105 -12.73 5.76 -29.56
C HIS A 105 -13.39 4.44 -29.98
N PRO A 106 -14.39 4.44 -30.88
CA PRO A 106 -15.08 3.21 -31.31
C PRO A 106 -14.12 2.16 -31.90
N ASP A 107 -13.21 2.61 -32.78
CA ASP A 107 -12.24 1.72 -33.42
C ASP A 107 -11.09 1.34 -32.48
N SER A 108 -10.86 0.03 -32.34
CA SER A 108 -9.86 -0.55 -31.44
C SER A 108 -8.42 -0.12 -31.76
N ILE A 109 -8.13 0.18 -33.04
CA ILE A 109 -6.80 0.65 -33.47
C ILE A 109 -6.37 1.97 -32.81
N HIS A 110 -7.33 2.78 -32.35
CA HIS A 110 -7.09 4.08 -31.73
C HIS A 110 -7.01 4.02 -30.20
N ARG A 111 -7.17 2.83 -29.59
CA ARG A 111 -7.13 2.62 -28.14
C ARG A 111 -6.20 1.47 -27.73
N GLY A 112 -5.14 1.26 -28.50
CA GLY A 112 -4.07 0.33 -28.15
C GLY A 112 -3.25 0.79 -26.92
N ALA A 113 -2.43 -0.12 -26.40
CA ALA A 113 -1.65 0.10 -25.18
C ALA A 113 -0.79 1.37 -25.21
N GLY A 114 -0.21 1.72 -26.37
CA GLY A 114 0.59 2.95 -26.54
C GLY A 114 -0.17 4.26 -26.30
N GLN A 115 -1.51 4.25 -26.41
CA GLN A 115 -2.37 5.40 -26.11
C GLN A 115 -2.90 5.35 -24.67
N ILE A 116 -3.29 4.15 -24.22
CA ILE A 116 -3.92 3.97 -22.90
C ILE A 116 -2.90 4.05 -21.77
N MET A 117 -1.75 3.39 -21.89
CA MET A 117 -0.80 3.30 -20.78
C MET A 117 -0.25 4.66 -20.33
N PRO A 118 0.21 5.55 -21.23
CA PRO A 118 0.68 6.87 -20.82
C PRO A 118 -0.44 7.73 -20.22
N THR A 119 -1.66 7.61 -20.76
CA THR A 119 -2.84 8.33 -20.26
C THR A 119 -3.19 7.90 -18.84
N MET A 120 -3.30 6.58 -18.61
CA MET A 120 -3.58 6.03 -17.29
C MET A 120 -2.52 6.42 -16.28
N ARG A 121 -1.22 6.29 -16.61
CA ARG A 121 -0.15 6.67 -15.67
C ARG A 121 -0.23 8.14 -15.27
N ARG A 122 -0.40 9.04 -16.25
CA ARG A 122 -0.51 10.48 -15.98
C ARG A 122 -1.73 10.80 -15.13
N ALA A 123 -2.85 10.12 -15.38
CA ALA A 123 -4.06 10.25 -14.57
C ALA A 123 -3.84 9.77 -13.14
N THR A 124 -3.18 8.61 -12.93
CA THR A 124 -2.80 8.11 -11.61
C THR A 124 -1.94 9.13 -10.85
N PHE A 125 -0.93 9.69 -11.51
CA PHE A 125 -0.05 10.69 -10.90
C PHE A 125 -0.78 11.97 -10.52
N ALA A 126 -1.59 12.51 -11.43
CA ALA A 126 -2.42 13.68 -11.14
C ALA A 126 -3.39 13.40 -9.98
N ALA A 127 -4.04 12.24 -9.97
CA ALA A 127 -4.97 11.85 -8.93
C ALA A 127 -4.29 11.69 -7.55
N LEU A 128 -3.04 11.22 -7.52
CA LEU A 128 -2.26 11.13 -6.29
C LEU A 128 -1.84 12.51 -5.80
N LEU A 129 -1.32 13.37 -6.67
CA LEU A 129 -0.84 14.70 -6.31
C LEU A 129 -1.97 15.62 -5.80
N LEU A 130 -3.20 15.40 -6.27
CA LEU A 130 -4.39 16.08 -5.74
C LEU A 130 -4.87 15.53 -4.39
N ALA A 131 -4.45 14.33 -4.02
CA ALA A 131 -4.87 13.64 -2.79
C ALA A 131 -3.91 13.88 -1.61
N GLU A 132 -3.19 15.00 -1.60
CA GLU A 132 -2.22 15.39 -0.56
C GLU A 132 -1.28 14.26 -0.10
N PRO A 133 -0.41 13.76 -0.99
CA PRO A 133 0.38 12.59 -0.68
C PRO A 133 1.36 12.84 0.48
N ARG A 134 1.75 11.75 1.14
CA ARG A 134 2.74 11.74 2.23
C ARG A 134 3.78 10.66 1.97
N ILE A 135 4.93 10.81 2.61
CA ILE A 135 6.01 9.81 2.58
C ILE A 135 5.89 8.90 3.81
N GLN A 136 6.19 7.62 3.64
CA GLN A 136 6.27 6.66 4.74
C GLN A 136 7.73 6.23 4.89
N GLU A 137 8.27 6.36 6.10
CA GLU A 137 9.59 5.83 6.44
C GLU A 137 9.46 4.43 7.06
N PRO A 138 10.34 3.49 6.74
CA PRO A 138 10.37 2.20 7.42
C PRO A 138 10.88 2.36 8.86
N VAL A 139 10.35 1.53 9.75
CA VAL A 139 10.67 1.53 11.19
C VAL A 139 11.03 0.11 11.61
N PHE A 140 12.18 -0.07 12.24
CA PHE A 140 12.59 -1.36 12.80
C PHE A 140 11.91 -1.61 14.14
N LEU A 141 11.58 -2.88 14.40
CA LEU A 141 11.40 -3.39 15.76
C LEU A 141 12.76 -3.89 16.26
N VAL A 142 13.41 -3.10 17.10
CA VAL A 142 14.72 -3.41 17.68
C VAL A 142 14.51 -4.20 18.98
N GLU A 143 15.26 -5.28 19.15
CA GLU A 143 15.33 -6.03 20.40
C GLU A 143 16.75 -5.90 20.98
N ILE A 144 16.86 -5.35 22.19
CA ILE A 144 18.15 -5.09 22.85
C ILE A 144 18.19 -5.87 24.16
N GLN A 145 19.20 -6.71 24.31
CA GLN A 145 19.47 -7.42 25.57
C GLN A 145 20.60 -6.73 26.32
N CYS A 146 20.37 -6.38 27.57
CA CYS A 146 21.36 -5.71 28.39
C CYS A 146 21.23 -6.06 29.88
N PRO A 147 22.28 -5.87 30.69
CA PRO A 147 22.16 -5.91 32.14
C PRO A 147 21.42 -4.68 32.69
N GLU A 148 20.84 -4.82 33.88
CA GLU A 148 20.01 -3.77 34.52
C GLU A 148 20.69 -2.40 34.60
N ASN A 149 21.99 -2.37 34.90
CA ASN A 149 22.76 -1.13 35.05
C ASN A 149 22.97 -0.37 33.73
N ALA A 150 22.76 -1.00 32.58
CA ALA A 150 22.98 -0.41 31.26
C ALA A 150 21.68 0.09 30.59
N ILE A 151 20.51 -0.23 31.15
CA ILE A 151 19.19 0.13 30.60
C ILE A 151 19.06 1.64 30.39
N GLY A 152 19.50 2.45 31.37
CA GLY A 152 19.44 3.92 31.25
C GLY A 152 20.22 4.47 30.05
N GLY A 153 21.30 3.79 29.65
CA GLY A 153 22.07 4.13 28.44
C GLY A 153 21.26 3.90 27.15
N ILE A 154 20.47 2.82 27.09
CA ILE A 154 19.61 2.50 25.94
C ILE A 154 18.56 3.60 25.75
N TYR A 155 17.84 3.96 26.80
CA TYR A 155 16.83 5.03 26.74
C TYR A 155 17.45 6.36 26.28
N SER A 156 18.65 6.70 26.78
CA SER A 156 19.36 7.91 26.40
C SER A 156 19.69 7.96 24.90
N VAL A 157 20.08 6.82 24.30
CA VAL A 157 20.37 6.74 22.86
C VAL A 157 19.08 6.74 22.03
N LEU A 158 18.09 5.91 22.40
CA LEU A 158 16.83 5.82 21.66
C LEU A 158 16.09 7.16 21.60
N ASN A 159 16.02 7.89 22.71
CA ASN A 159 15.35 9.20 22.75
C ASN A 159 16.01 10.25 21.83
N LYS A 160 17.32 10.14 21.58
CA LYS A 160 18.04 11.04 20.65
C LYS A 160 17.79 10.69 19.17
N LYS A 161 17.31 9.49 18.89
CA LYS A 161 17.16 8.90 17.55
C LYS A 161 15.70 8.64 17.18
N ARG A 162 14.76 9.39 17.79
CA ARG A 162 13.29 9.20 17.61
C ARG A 162 12.80 7.78 17.92
N GLY A 163 13.55 7.04 18.75
CA GLY A 163 13.18 5.69 19.17
C GLY A 163 12.04 5.72 20.19
N GLN A 164 11.09 4.80 20.06
CA GLN A 164 9.95 4.65 20.97
C GLN A 164 9.98 3.26 21.60
N VAL A 165 10.16 3.19 22.92
CA VAL A 165 10.15 1.92 23.64
C VAL A 165 8.72 1.38 23.73
N VAL A 166 8.58 0.08 23.44
CA VAL A 166 7.30 -0.65 23.38
C VAL A 166 7.13 -1.55 24.58
N SER A 167 8.17 -2.32 24.91
CA SER A 167 8.16 -3.20 26.07
C SER A 167 9.54 -3.32 26.70
N GLU A 168 9.53 -3.58 27.99
CA GLU A 168 10.71 -3.87 28.80
C GLU A 168 10.39 -5.09 29.66
N GLU A 169 11.11 -6.18 29.44
CA GLU A 169 10.88 -7.45 30.13
C GLU A 169 12.18 -7.94 30.75
N GLN A 170 12.18 -8.22 32.05
CA GLN A 170 13.29 -8.89 32.72
C GLN A 170 13.26 -10.37 32.35
N ARG A 171 14.40 -10.92 31.91
CA ARG A 171 14.51 -12.35 31.63
C ARG A 171 14.55 -13.13 32.96
N PRO A 172 13.55 -13.95 33.26
CA PRO A 172 13.47 -14.65 34.54
C PRO A 172 14.70 -15.51 34.79
N GLY A 173 15.29 -15.40 35.98
CA GLY A 173 16.45 -16.18 36.39
C GLY A 173 17.81 -15.63 35.93
N THR A 174 17.85 -14.50 35.22
CA THR A 174 19.10 -13.82 34.82
C THR A 174 19.03 -12.32 35.13
N PRO A 175 20.17 -11.62 35.33
CA PRO A 175 20.19 -10.16 35.51
C PRO A 175 20.05 -9.40 34.18
N LEU A 176 19.46 -10.01 33.16
CA LEU A 176 19.31 -9.45 31.82
C LEU A 176 17.89 -8.95 31.60
N PHE A 177 17.79 -7.84 30.87
CA PHE A 177 16.56 -7.22 30.41
C PHE A 177 16.54 -7.24 28.89
N THR A 178 15.35 -7.50 28.35
CA THR A 178 15.04 -7.38 26.94
C THR A 178 14.19 -6.13 26.76
N VAL A 179 14.73 -5.14 26.07
CA VAL A 179 14.02 -3.91 25.69
C VAL A 179 13.64 -4.00 24.23
N LYS A 180 12.36 -3.84 23.91
CA LYS A 180 11.86 -3.74 22.53
C LYS A 180 11.45 -2.31 22.24
N ALA A 181 11.92 -1.78 21.11
CA ALA A 181 11.64 -0.42 20.70
C ALA A 181 11.44 -0.30 19.19
N TYR A 182 10.62 0.66 18.78
CA TYR A 182 10.53 1.12 17.40
C TYR A 182 11.63 2.15 17.13
N LEU A 183 12.36 1.99 16.02
CA LEU A 183 13.41 2.91 15.60
C LEU A 183 13.32 3.18 14.09
N PRO A 184 13.14 4.43 13.64
CA PRO A 184 13.17 4.76 12.22
C PRO A 184 14.50 4.31 11.58
N VAL A 185 14.44 3.65 10.43
CA VAL A 185 15.63 3.09 9.77
C VAL A 185 16.65 4.18 9.43
N ASN A 186 16.19 5.37 9.08
CA ASN A 186 17.08 6.49 8.78
C ASN A 186 17.88 6.99 10.00
N GLU A 187 17.40 6.71 11.23
CA GLU A 187 18.05 7.13 12.46
C GLU A 187 19.00 6.05 13.03
N SER A 188 19.01 4.84 12.45
CA SER A 188 19.80 3.72 12.97
C SER A 188 21.28 3.75 12.61
N PHE A 189 21.73 4.76 11.85
CA PHE A 189 23.14 4.97 11.45
C PHE A 189 23.82 6.07 12.28
#